data_AF-A0A6C0IDV9-F1
#
_entry.id   AF-A0A6C0IDV9-F1
#
_cell.length_a   1.000
_cell.length_b   1.000
_cell.length_c   1.000
_cell.angle_alpha   90.00
_cell.angle_beta   90.00
_cell.angle_gamma   90.00
#
_symmetry.space_group_name_H-M   'P 1'
#
loop_
_entity.id
_entity.type
_entity.pdbx_description
1 polymer ?
#
loop_
_entity_poly.entity_id
_entity_poly.type
_entity_poly.pdbx_seq_one_letter_code
_entity_poly.pdbx_strand_id
1 'polypeptide(L)'
;MNIDVLAKILFTSFFFLWNVIEGAKLDTHYPHRLVVLYFYPLWRLLLIATLVAASYWCHRLGMMMAFAVFFYFMDMQLLLYKEV
;
A
#
# COMPACT_ATOMS: atom_id res chain seq x y z
N MET A 1 26.09 -2.70 12.13
CA MET A 1 24.69 -3.04 11.77
C MET A 1 24.65 -3.33 10.28
N ASN A 2 24.15 -4.50 9.88
CA ASN A 2 24.10 -4.89 8.46
C ASN A 2 23.13 -3.97 7.70
N ILE A 3 23.54 -3.51 6.52
CA ILE A 3 22.74 -2.60 5.68
C ILE A 3 21.37 -3.22 5.35
N ASP A 4 21.33 -4.54 5.11
CA ASP A 4 20.08 -5.28 4.86
C ASP A 4 19.13 -5.24 6.07
N VAL A 5 19.65 -5.41 7.29
CA VAL A 5 18.82 -5.37 8.52
C VAL A 5 18.28 -3.97 8.75
N LEU A 6 19.11 -2.94 8.54
CA LEU A 6 18.69 -1.55 8.63
C LEU A 6 17.60 -1.23 7.60
N ALA A 7 17.77 -1.65 6.35
CA ALA A 7 16.77 -1.45 5.30
C ALA A 7 15.43 -2.12 5.65
N LYS A 8 15.45 -3.38 6.10
CA LYS A 8 14.24 -4.10 6.52
C LYS A 8 13.48 -3.38 7.61
N ILE A 9 14.18 -2.85 8.62
CA ILE A 9 13.55 -2.09 9.72
C ILE A 9 12.96 -0.79 9.17
N LEU A 10 13.72 -0.03 8.39
CA LEU A 10 13.27 1.25 7.83
C LEU A 10 12.02 1.10 6.96
N PHE A 11 12.03 0.16 6.00
CA PHE A 11 10.89 -0.09 5.14
C PHE A 11 9.67 -0.60 5.92
N THR A 12 9.87 -1.51 6.89
CA THR A 12 8.76 -2.01 7.70
C THR A 12 8.14 -0.90 8.53
N SER A 13 8.95 -0.07 9.18
CA SER A 13 8.48 1.08 9.97
C SER A 13 7.78 2.12 9.09
N PHE A 14 8.30 2.38 7.89
CA PHE A 14 7.68 3.29 6.94
C PHE A 14 6.26 2.83 6.56
N PHE A 15 6.10 1.57 6.13
CA PHE A 15 4.79 1.05 5.76
C PHE A 15 3.84 0.93 6.95
N PHE A 16 4.37 0.61 8.14
CA PHE A 16 3.57 0.60 9.36
C PHE A 16 3.00 2.00 9.67
N LEU A 17 3.84 3.03 9.67
CA LEU A 17 3.41 4.42 9.89
C LEU A 17 2.43 4.88 8.80
N TRP A 18 2.71 4.54 7.54
CA TRP A 18 1.82 4.83 6.42
C TRP A 18 0.42 4.24 6.64
N ASN A 19 0.34 2.95 6.99
CA ASN A 19 -0.92 2.27 7.26
C ASN A 19 -1.69 2.90 8.43
N VAL A 20 -1.00 3.31 9.50
CA VAL A 20 -1.63 4.00 10.63
C VAL A 20 -2.19 5.35 10.21
N ILE A 21 -1.43 6.12 9.42
CA ILE A 21 -1.85 7.45 8.95
C ILE A 21 -3.02 7.34 7.97
N GLU A 22 -2.91 6.50 6.95
CA GLU A 22 -3.98 6.31 5.98
C GLU A 22 -5.21 5.66 6.62
N GLY A 23 -5.04 4.69 7.52
CA GLY A 23 -6.15 4.09 8.26
C GLY A 23 -6.85 5.05 9.23
N ALA A 24 -6.17 6.10 9.70
CA ALA A 24 -6.76 7.13 10.55
C ALA A 24 -7.50 8.23 9.77
N LYS A 25 -7.27 8.32 8.46
CA LYS A 25 -7.93 9.29 7.58
C LYS A 25 -9.34 8.82 7.26
N LEU A 26 -10.31 9.37 7.98
CA LEU A 26 -11.73 9.24 7.66
C LEU A 26 -12.12 10.33 6.65
N ASP A 27 -12.80 9.95 5.57
CA ASP A 27 -13.35 10.83 4.52
C ASP A 27 -12.35 11.73 3.79
N THR A 28 -11.06 11.43 3.86
CA THR A 28 -10.05 12.22 3.14
C THR A 28 -9.89 11.69 1.73
N HIS A 29 -10.11 12.54 0.72
CA HIS A 29 -9.96 12.12 -0.68
C HIS A 29 -8.51 11.71 -0.97
N TYR A 30 -8.35 10.52 -1.57
CA TYR A 30 -7.07 10.14 -2.11
C TYR A 30 -6.60 11.15 -3.16
N PRO A 31 -5.28 11.34 -3.30
CA PRO A 31 -4.72 12.16 -4.35
C PRO A 31 -5.26 11.70 -5.71
N HIS A 32 -5.75 12.62 -6.53
CA HIS A 32 -6.34 12.32 -7.85
C HIS A 32 -5.43 11.43 -8.72
N ARG A 33 -4.11 11.57 -8.59
CA ARG A 33 -3.15 10.71 -9.29
C ARG A 33 -3.30 9.24 -8.92
N LEU A 34 -3.41 8.92 -7.62
CA LEU A 34 -3.57 7.53 -7.16
C LEU A 34 -4.93 6.94 -7.57
N VAL A 35 -5.97 7.76 -7.65
CA VAL A 35 -7.28 7.34 -8.17
C VAL A 35 -7.20 6.99 -9.66
N VAL A 36 -6.58 7.86 -10.46
CA VAL A 36 -6.40 7.62 -11.91
C VAL A 36 -5.56 6.38 -12.17
N LEU A 37 -4.50 6.16 -11.38
CA LEU A 37 -3.65 4.98 -11.52
C LEU A 37 -4.41 3.67 -11.26
N TYR A 38 -5.41 3.67 -10.39
CA TYR A 38 -6.21 2.47 -10.09
C TYR A 38 -6.93 1.90 -11.32
N PHE A 39 -7.41 2.77 -12.21
CA PHE A 39 -8.08 2.36 -13.44
C PHE A 39 -7.16 1.53 -14.35
N TYR A 40 -5.86 1.83 -14.36
CA TYR A 40 -4.89 1.10 -15.18
C TYR A 40 -4.63 -0.32 -14.61
N PRO A 41 -4.85 -1.39 -15.40
CA PRO A 41 -4.64 -2.76 -14.93
C PRO A 41 -3.16 -3.06 -14.62
N LEU A 42 -2.23 -2.43 -15.34
CA LEU A 42 -0.78 -2.57 -15.10
C LEU A 42 -0.37 -2.08 -13.71
N TRP A 43 -1.04 -1.05 -13.19
CA TRP A 43 -0.77 -0.54 -11.84
C TRP A 43 -1.14 -1.57 -10.77
N ARG A 44 -2.29 -2.23 -10.92
CA ARG A 44 -2.74 -3.30 -10.01
C ARG A 44 -1.77 -4.47 -10.01
N LEU A 45 -1.27 -4.88 -11.19
CA LEU A 45 -0.25 -5.92 -11.30
C LEU A 45 1.07 -5.51 -10.64
N LEU A 46 1.48 -4.25 -10.77
CA LEU A 46 2.69 -3.73 -10.13
C LEU A 46 2.58 -3.77 -8.61
N LEU A 47 1.43 -3.40 -8.03
CA LEU A 47 1.19 -3.52 -6.59
C LEU A 47 1.27 -4.97 -6.09
N ILE A 48 0.72 -5.92 -6.85
CA ILE A 48 0.80 -7.35 -6.51
C ILE A 48 2.25 -7.85 -6.63
N ALA A 49 2.96 -7.49 -7.70
CA ALA A 49 4.35 -7.89 -7.89
C ALA A 49 5.26 -7.37 -6.77
N THR A 50 5.08 -6.10 -6.38
CA THR A 50 5.82 -5.51 -5.25
C THR A 50 5.46 -6.14 -3.91
N LEU A 51 4.20 -6.50 -3.68
CA LEU A 51 3.78 -7.27 -2.50
C LEU A 51 4.48 -8.63 -2.41
N VAL A 52 4.53 -9.38 -3.51
CA VAL A 52 5.21 -10.69 -3.57
C VAL A 52 6.71 -10.53 -3.33
N ALA A 53 7.35 -9.57 -3.99
CA ALA A 53 8.77 -9.28 -3.80
C ALA A 53 9.10 -8.88 -2.35
N ALA A 54 8.27 -8.04 -1.74
CA ALA A 54 8.40 -7.63 -0.34
C ALA A 54 8.25 -8.82 0.62
N SER A 55 7.27 -9.69 0.36
CA SER A 55 7.01 -10.89 1.17
C SER A 55 8.16 -11.89 1.13
N TYR A 56 8.81 -12.04 -0.04
CA TYR A 56 9.99 -12.88 -0.20
C TYR A 56 11.21 -12.32 0.53
N TRP A 57 11.40 -11.00 0.53
CA TRP A 57 12.55 -10.38 1.18
C TRP A 57 12.41 -10.31 2.72
N CYS A 58 11.23 -9.97 3.23
CA CYS A 58 10.96 -9.90 4.66
C CYS A 58 9.47 -10.11 4.93
N HIS A 59 9.11 -11.20 5.62
CA HIS A 59 7.72 -11.52 5.97
C HIS A 59 6.97 -10.37 6.66
N ARG A 60 7.66 -9.63 7.55
CA ARG A 60 7.09 -8.47 8.25
C ARG A 60 6.76 -7.33 7.29
N LEU A 61 7.64 -7.04 6.33
CA LEU A 61 7.42 -6.03 5.31
C LEU A 61 6.28 -6.45 4.39
N GLY A 62 6.25 -7.71 3.97
CA GLY A 62 5.15 -8.29 3.18
C GLY A 62 3.78 -8.08 3.84
N MET A 63 3.66 -8.36 5.14
CA MET A 63 2.42 -8.12 5.89
C MET A 63 2.02 -6.63 5.89
N MET A 64 2.96 -5.72 6.12
CA MET A 64 2.66 -4.27 6.10
C MET A 64 2.26 -3.78 4.70
N MET A 65 2.90 -4.31 3.67
CA MET A 65 2.55 -4.03 2.27
C MET A 65 1.17 -4.58 1.92
N ALA A 66 0.80 -5.76 2.45
CA ALA A 66 -0.51 -6.36 2.23
C ALA A 66 -1.62 -5.47 2.78
N PHE A 67 -1.46 -4.94 4.01
CA PHE A 67 -2.40 -3.98 4.58
C PHE A 67 -2.51 -2.70 3.74
N ALA A 68 -1.39 -2.15 3.26
CA ALA A 68 -1.39 -0.95 2.45
C ALA A 68 -2.14 -1.14 1.13
N VAL A 69 -1.88 -2.26 0.43
CA VAL A 69 -2.56 -2.59 -0.82
C VAL A 69 -4.05 -2.87 -0.59
N PHE A 70 -4.38 -3.56 0.51
CA PHE A 70 -5.77 -3.84 0.87
C PHE A 70 -6.57 -2.56 1.14
N PHE A 71 -6.06 -1.66 1.98
CA PHE A 71 -6.72 -0.38 2.25
C PHE A 71 -6.89 0.44 0.98
N TYR A 72 -5.85 0.54 0.16
CA TYR A 72 -5.93 1.22 -1.13
C TYR A 72 -7.03 0.63 -2.04
N PHE A 73 -7.15 -0.70 -2.15
CA PHE A 73 -8.18 -1.31 -2.99
C PHE A 73 -9.59 -1.11 -2.44
N MET A 74 -9.78 -1.22 -1.12
CA MET A 74 -11.06 -0.96 -0.46
C MET A 74 -11.52 0.49 -0.66
N ASP A 75 -10.60 1.44 -0.49
CA ASP A 75 -10.91 2.87 -0.65
C ASP A 75 -11.26 3.20 -2.11
N MET A 76 -10.58 2.59 -3.09
CA MET A 76 -10.90 2.79 -4.50
C MET A 76 -12.26 2.20 -4.87
N GLN A 77 -12.65 1.05 -4.30
CA GLN A 77 -13.99 0.50 -4.50
C GLN A 77 -15.08 1.42 -3.92
N LEU A 78 -14.84 1.99 -2.74
CA LEU A 78 -15.75 2.96 -2.12
C LEU A 78 -15.91 4.23 -2.97
N LEU A 79 -14.79 4.76 -3.49
CA LEU A 79 -14.81 5.94 -4.36
C LEU A 79 -15.56 5.68 -5.68
N LEU A 80 -15.33 4.51 -6.29
CA LEU A 80 -15.99 4.13 -7.53
C LEU A 80 -17.51 3.94 -7.34
N TYR A 81 -17.95 3.50 -6.15
CA TYR A 81 -19.37 3.42 -5.80
C TYR A 81 -20.01 4.81 -5.61
N LYS A 82 -19.27 5.79 -5.07
CA LYS A 82 -19.80 7.14 -4.78
C LYS A 82 -20.00 8.01 -6.03
N GLU A 83 -19.36 7.67 -7.15
CA GLU A 83 -19.52 8.36 -8.44
C GLU A 83 -20.63 7.77 -9.35
N VAL A 84 -21.29 6.69 -8.93
CA VAL A 84 -22.44 6.06 -9.61
C VAL A 84 -23.74 6.46 -8.93
#